data_AF-A0A7S3E096-F1
#
_entry.id   AF-A0A7S3E096-F1
#
_cell.length_a   1.000
_cell.length_b   1.000
_cell.length_c   1.000
_cell.angle_alpha   90.00
_cell.angle_beta   90.00
_cell.angle_gamma   90.00
#
_symmetry.space_group_name_H-M   'P 1'
#
loop_
_entity.id
_entity.type
_entity.pdbx_description
1 polymer ?
#
loop_
_entity_poly.entity_id
_entity_poly.type
_entity_poly.pdbx_seq_one_letter_code
_entity_poly.pdbx_strand_id
1 'polypeptide(L)'
;DVISTLVSVETPLGADATPDPAEVQRARATELNQPANYSLRFTLNGRGQVVADRPFNTASMLRPYPGMPEMKYSWNVDDPNVLTLILPGGPGRTATSRVTRRYEDRDDNTRAP
;
A
#
# COMPACT_ATOMS: atom_id res chain seq x y z
N ASP A 1 -2.12 -12.42 9.53
CA ASP A 1 -1.84 -11.99 8.15
C ASP A 1 -3.06 -11.31 7.56
N VAL A 2 -2.90 -10.60 6.45
CA VAL A 2 -3.98 -9.93 5.70
C VAL A 2 -4.00 -10.46 4.28
N ILE A 3 -5.20 -10.60 3.73
CA ILE A 3 -5.45 -10.97 2.33
C ILE A 3 -5.96 -9.74 1.60
N SER A 4 -5.34 -9.40 0.47
CA SER A 4 -5.82 -8.37 -0.45
C SER A 4 -6.01 -8.97 -1.84
N THR A 5 -7.03 -8.52 -2.56
CA THR A 5 -7.29 -8.96 -3.93
C THR A 5 -7.37 -7.73 -4.82
N LEU A 6 -6.59 -7.72 -5.90
CA LEU A 6 -6.69 -6.70 -6.95
C LEU A 6 -7.97 -6.97 -7.76
N VAL A 7 -8.94 -6.06 -7.68
CA VAL A 7 -10.28 -6.26 -8.30
C VAL A 7 -10.43 -5.56 -9.65
N SER A 8 -9.67 -4.50 -9.91
CA SER A 8 -9.73 -3.76 -11.17
C SER A 8 -8.40 -3.08 -11.50
N VAL A 9 -8.13 -2.89 -12.79
CA VAL A 9 -6.96 -2.17 -13.31
C VAL A 9 -7.39 -1.27 -14.46
N GLU A 10 -7.42 0.04 -14.21
CA GLU A 10 -7.82 1.05 -15.18
C GLU A 10 -6.64 1.93 -15.57
N THR A 11 -6.56 2.28 -16.85
CA THR A 11 -5.57 3.23 -17.39
C THR A 11 -6.31 4.32 -18.17
N PRO A 12 -6.81 5.37 -17.50
CA PRO A 12 -7.68 6.38 -18.11
C PRO A 12 -7.05 7.12 -19.30
N LEU A 13 -5.73 7.30 -19.26
CA LEU A 13 -4.94 7.95 -20.30
C LEU A 13 -4.30 6.95 -21.29
N GLY A 14 -4.67 5.66 -21.20
CA GLY A 14 -4.04 4.57 -21.95
C GLY A 14 -2.81 3.98 -21.25
N ALA A 15 -2.45 2.75 -21.59
CA ALA A 15 -1.30 2.05 -20.99
C ALA A 15 0.04 2.73 -21.29
N ASP A 16 0.16 3.34 -22.48
CA ASP A 16 1.39 4.01 -22.95
C ASP A 16 1.73 5.28 -22.15
N ALA A 17 0.74 5.85 -21.44
CA ALA A 17 0.94 6.98 -20.53
C ALA A 17 1.47 6.55 -19.14
N THR A 18 1.59 5.24 -18.89
CA THR A 18 2.14 4.70 -17.64
C THR A 18 3.66 4.63 -17.74
N PRO A 19 4.42 4.97 -16.67
CA PRO A 19 5.89 4.87 -16.69
C PRO A 19 6.42 3.47 -17.04
N ASP A 20 5.67 2.42 -16.69
CA ASP A 20 5.94 1.04 -17.06
C ASP A 20 4.65 0.35 -17.57
N PRO A 21 4.45 0.27 -18.91
CA PRO A 21 3.30 -0.43 -19.48
C PRO A 21 3.32 -1.95 -19.21
N ALA A 22 4.48 -2.54 -18.94
CA ALA A 22 4.59 -3.97 -18.65
C ALA A 22 4.03 -4.30 -17.27
N GLU A 23 4.12 -3.37 -16.31
CA GLU A 23 3.46 -3.47 -15.00
C GLU A 23 1.93 -3.56 -15.15
N VAL A 24 1.33 -2.74 -16.02
CA VAL A 24 -0.11 -2.78 -16.28
C VAL A 24 -0.53 -4.12 -16.89
N GLN A 25 0.26 -4.63 -17.85
CA GLN A 25 -0.02 -5.92 -18.48
C GLN A 25 0.10 -7.08 -17.48
N ARG A 26 1.14 -7.09 -16.64
CA ARG A 26 1.31 -8.08 -15.57
C ARG A 26 0.15 -8.03 -14.58
N ALA A 27 -0.22 -6.85 -14.11
CA ALA A 27 -1.32 -6.67 -13.18
C ALA A 27 -2.62 -7.29 -13.72
N ARG A 28 -2.91 -7.07 -15.01
CA ARG A 28 -4.07 -7.67 -15.70
C ARG A 28 -3.96 -9.17 -15.89
N ALA A 29 -2.78 -9.68 -16.24
CA ALA A 29 -2.59 -11.07 -16.63
C ALA A 29 -2.44 -12.04 -15.43
N THR A 30 -1.80 -11.59 -14.34
CA THR A 30 -1.37 -12.49 -13.26
C THR A 30 -1.81 -12.07 -11.86
N GLU A 31 -2.23 -10.82 -11.66
CA GLU A 31 -2.55 -10.30 -10.32
C GLU A 31 -4.07 -10.07 -10.13
N LEU A 32 -4.79 -9.76 -11.22
CA LEU A 32 -6.22 -9.52 -11.19
C LEU A 32 -6.99 -10.74 -10.66
N ASN A 33 -7.84 -10.51 -9.67
CA ASN A 33 -8.63 -11.51 -8.94
C ASN A 33 -7.78 -12.57 -8.22
N GLN A 34 -6.47 -12.37 -8.07
CA GLN A 34 -5.62 -13.26 -7.29
C GLN A 34 -5.44 -12.72 -5.86
N PRO A 35 -5.56 -13.57 -4.83
CA PRO A 35 -5.31 -13.17 -3.46
C PRO A 35 -3.80 -13.02 -3.20
N ALA A 36 -3.41 -11.85 -2.68
CA ALA A 36 -2.08 -11.56 -2.16
C ALA A 36 -2.12 -11.61 -0.63
N ASN A 37 -1.22 -12.40 -0.04
CA ASN A 37 -1.08 -12.53 1.40
C ASN A 37 0.15 -11.74 1.87
N TYR A 38 -0.02 -10.92 2.91
CA TYR A 38 1.10 -10.23 3.53
C TYR A 38 0.92 -10.11 5.05
N SER A 39 2.04 -10.07 5.75
CA SER A 39 2.05 -9.94 7.20
C SER A 39 1.97 -8.47 7.61
N LEU A 40 1.24 -8.22 8.69
CA LEU A 40 1.24 -6.94 9.38
C LEU A 40 2.02 -7.02 10.68
N ARG A 41 2.62 -5.90 11.06
CA ARG A 41 3.30 -5.68 12.31
C ARG A 41 2.78 -4.40 12.97
N PHE A 42 2.76 -4.45 14.28
CA PHE A 42 2.42 -3.33 15.15
C PHE A 42 3.57 -3.11 16.14
N THR A 43 3.73 -1.87 16.58
CA THR A 43 4.75 -1.46 17.55
C THR A 43 4.15 -0.48 18.56
N LEU A 44 4.85 -0.24 19.65
CA LEU A 44 4.51 0.83 20.59
C LEU A 44 5.19 2.14 20.15
N ASN A 45 4.49 3.26 20.28
CA ASN A 45 5.08 4.59 20.16
C ASN A 45 5.56 5.13 21.53
N GLY A 46 6.16 6.31 21.55
CA GLY A 46 6.64 6.98 22.77
C GLY A 46 5.52 7.34 23.76
N ARG A 47 4.25 7.28 23.35
CA ARG A 47 3.07 7.44 24.22
C ARG A 47 2.52 6.10 24.73
N GLY A 48 3.19 4.98 24.45
CA GLY A 48 2.73 3.63 24.83
C GLY A 48 1.51 3.14 24.04
N GLN A 49 1.18 3.79 22.91
CA GLN A 49 0.05 3.40 22.07
C GLN A 49 0.51 2.39 21.02
N VAL A 50 -0.33 1.39 20.74
CA VAL A 50 -0.10 0.44 19.65
C VAL A 50 -0.38 1.13 18.32
N VAL A 51 0.64 1.18 17.46
CA VAL A 51 0.59 1.77 16.12
C VAL A 51 1.04 0.77 15.07
N ALA A 52 0.57 0.91 13.84
CA ALA A 52 1.00 0.05 12.73
C ALA A 52 2.44 0.40 12.32
N ASP A 53 3.31 -0.60 12.20
CA ASP A 53 4.67 -0.44 11.66
C ASP A 53 4.56 -0.18 10.15
N ARG A 54 4.48 1.09 9.76
CA ARG A 54 4.22 1.48 8.36
C ARG A 54 5.32 1.02 7.40
N PRO A 55 6.63 1.18 7.70
CA PRO A 55 7.69 0.68 6.83
C PRO A 55 7.58 -0.82 6.60
N PHE A 56 7.45 -1.62 7.67
CA PHE A 56 7.33 -3.07 7.54
C PHE A 56 6.09 -3.47 6.76
N ASN A 57 4.93 -2.89 7.10
CA ASN A 57 3.65 -3.25 6.47
C ASN A 57 3.63 -2.91 5.00
N THR A 58 4.21 -1.76 4.61
CA THR A 58 4.33 -1.35 3.22
C THR A 58 5.28 -2.27 2.46
N ALA A 59 6.45 -2.59 3.03
CA ALA A 59 7.39 -3.52 2.42
C ALA A 59 6.81 -4.94 2.28
N SER A 60 6.10 -5.42 3.30
CA SER A 60 5.42 -6.72 3.32
C SER A 60 4.35 -6.80 2.22
N MET A 61 3.57 -5.72 2.04
CA MET A 61 2.57 -5.59 0.98
C MET A 61 3.19 -5.57 -0.43
N LEU A 62 4.37 -4.96 -0.59
CA LEU A 62 5.03 -4.84 -1.89
C LEU A 62 5.85 -6.06 -2.30
N ARG A 63 6.26 -6.91 -1.35
CA ARG A 63 7.08 -8.10 -1.58
C ARG A 63 6.54 -9.06 -2.67
N PRO A 64 5.23 -9.30 -2.80
CA PRO A 64 4.69 -10.19 -3.85
C PRO A 64 4.86 -9.66 -5.28
N TYR A 65 5.16 -8.36 -5.46
CA TYR A 65 5.22 -7.72 -6.77
C TYR A 65 6.68 -7.66 -7.28
N PRO A 66 7.06 -8.51 -8.26
CA PRO A 66 8.41 -8.54 -8.79
C PRO A 66 8.73 -7.27 -9.60
N GLY A 67 9.99 -6.83 -9.53
CA GLY A 67 10.47 -5.64 -10.24
C GLY A 67 10.31 -4.32 -9.49
N MET A 68 9.68 -4.35 -8.30
CA MET A 68 9.65 -3.19 -7.41
C MET A 68 11.09 -2.84 -6.94
N PRO A 69 11.55 -1.61 -7.17
CA PRO A 69 12.85 -1.18 -6.68
C PRO A 69 12.85 -1.13 -5.14
N GLU A 70 14.02 -1.30 -4.54
CA GLU A 70 14.17 -1.11 -3.09
C GLU A 70 13.77 0.33 -2.73
N MET A 71 12.67 0.46 -1.98
CA MET A 71 12.17 1.76 -1.53
C MET A 71 12.85 2.13 -0.21
N LYS A 72 13.29 3.38 -0.09
CA LYS A 72 13.69 3.93 1.19
C LYS A 72 12.48 4.59 1.86
N TYR A 73 12.36 4.37 3.16
CA TYR A 73 11.24 4.85 3.97
C TYR A 73 11.73 5.88 4.98
N SER A 74 10.97 6.96 5.17
CA SER A 74 11.06 7.85 6.33
C SER A 74 9.72 7.84 7.04
N TRP A 75 9.74 7.44 8.32
CA TRP A 75 8.55 7.27 9.14
C TRP A 75 8.87 7.61 10.60
N ASN A 76 8.00 8.39 11.23
CA ASN A 76 8.07 8.68 12.65
C ASN A 76 7.02 7.86 13.39
N VAL A 77 7.43 7.03 14.35
CA VAL A 77 6.53 6.20 15.16
C VAL A 77 5.54 7.04 15.99
N ASP A 78 5.92 8.25 16.40
CA ASP A 78 5.09 9.16 17.19
C ASP A 78 4.10 9.99 16.35
N ASP A 79 4.35 10.09 15.04
CA ASP A 79 3.40 10.55 14.02
C ASP A 79 3.15 9.41 12.99
N PRO A 80 2.48 8.32 13.42
CA PRO A 80 2.42 7.06 12.68
C PRO A 80 1.61 7.13 11.38
N ASN A 81 0.96 8.26 11.12
CA ASN A 81 0.10 8.47 9.96
C ASN A 81 0.82 9.08 8.78
N VAL A 82 2.10 9.48 8.92
CA VAL A 82 2.90 10.08 7.86
C VAL A 82 4.00 9.12 7.44
N LEU A 83 3.90 8.59 6.22
CA LEU A 83 4.94 7.79 5.59
C LEU A 83 5.48 8.55 4.39
N THR A 84 6.80 8.72 4.32
CA THR A 84 7.47 9.26 3.13
C THR A 84 8.25 8.14 2.45
N LEU A 85 7.94 7.90 1.18
CA LEU A 85 8.62 6.99 0.28
C LEU A 85 9.62 7.79 -0.55
N ILE A 86 10.86 7.33 -0.62
CA ILE A 86 11.89 7.93 -1.48
C ILE A 86 12.07 6.99 -2.67
N LEU A 87 11.70 7.49 -3.86
CA LEU A 87 11.72 6.73 -5.11
C LEU A 87 13.12 6.72 -5.73
N PRO A 88 13.45 5.72 -6.57
CA PRO A 88 14.68 5.73 -7.35
C PRO A 88 14.76 6.91 -8.32
N GLY A 89 15.98 7.37 -8.62
CA GLY A 89 16.24 8.47 -9.56
C GLY A 89 16.67 9.79 -8.92
N GLY A 90 16.95 9.80 -7.61
CA GLY A 90 17.67 10.89 -6.94
C GLY A 90 16.84 11.70 -5.93
N PRO A 91 17.50 12.57 -5.15
CA PRO A 91 16.84 13.42 -4.16
C PRO A 91 15.85 14.37 -4.85
N GLY A 92 14.57 14.32 -4.43
CA GLY A 92 13.48 15.13 -4.99
C GLY A 92 12.28 14.31 -5.50
N ARG A 93 12.42 12.98 -5.65
CA ARG A 93 11.32 12.08 -5.99
C ARG A 93 10.79 11.40 -4.73
N THR A 94 10.00 12.13 -3.95
CA THR A 94 9.37 11.62 -2.73
C THR A 94 7.86 11.54 -2.89
N ALA A 95 7.28 10.41 -2.50
CA ALA A 95 5.85 10.28 -2.33
C ALA A 95 5.51 10.30 -0.85
N THR A 96 4.70 11.27 -0.43
CA THR A 96 4.25 11.38 0.96
C THR A 96 2.81 10.89 1.06
N SER A 97 2.60 9.87 1.88
CA SER A 97 1.26 9.37 2.21
C SER A 97 0.92 9.81 3.63
N ARG A 98 -0.20 10.54 3.78
CA ARG A 98 -0.80 10.87 5.07
C ARG A 98 -2.15 10.21 5.19
N VAL A 99 -2.32 9.35 6.19
CA VAL A 99 -3.63 8.79 6.53
C VAL A 99 -4.38 9.79 7.39
N THR A 100 -5.34 10.51 6.81
CA THR A 100 -6.11 11.57 7.47
C THR A 100 -7.44 11.11 8.07
N ARG A 101 -7.98 9.96 7.62
CA ARG A 101 -9.23 9.39 8.14
C ARG A 101 -9.27 7.90 7.88
N ARG A 102 -9.74 7.11 8.85
CA ARG A 102 -10.17 5.73 8.63
C ARG A 102 -11.67 5.79 8.34
N TYR A 103 -12.07 5.40 7.15
CA TYR A 103 -13.48 5.17 6.85
C TYR A 103 -13.77 3.72 7.27
N GLU A 104 -14.70 3.54 8.18
CA GLU A 104 -15.32 2.24 8.44
C GLU A 104 -16.69 2.35 7.77
N ASP A 105 -16.79 1.92 6.50
CA ASP A 105 -18.11 1.53 6.01
C ASP A 105 -18.45 0.27 6.80
N ARG A 106 -19.30 0.44 7.82
CA ARG A 106 -20.03 -0.72 8.33
C ARG A 106 -20.90 -1.18 7.17
N ASP A 107 -20.68 -2.40 6.70
CA ASP A 107 -21.71 -3.13 5.97
C ASP A 107 -22.93 -3.20 6.89
N ASP A 108 -23.81 -2.20 6.76
CA ASP A 108 -25.11 -2.16 7.42
C ASP A 108 -26.05 -3.08 6.63
N ASN A 109 -25.68 -4.37 6.57
CA ASN A 109 -26.62 -5.40 6.19
C ASN A 109 -27.43 -5.80 7.43
N THR A 110 -28.18 -4.81 7.95
CA THR A 110 -29.34 -5.03 8.80
C THR A 110 -30.32 -5.89 8.02
N ARG A 111 -30.22 -7.20 8.18
CA ARG A 111 -31.32 -8.11 7.86
C ARG A 111 -32.21 -8.17 9.09
N ALA A 112 -33.22 -7.32 9.10
CA ALA A 112 -34.47 -7.51 9.83
C ALA A 112 -35.58 -7.77 8.78
N PRO A 113 -36.70 -8.45 9.10
CA PRO A 113 -37.23 -8.78 10.43
C PRO A 113 -37.03 -10.23 10.88
#